data_AF-A0AAI9ZCC8-F1
#
_entry.id   AF-A0AAI9ZCC8-F1
#
_cell.length_a   1.000
_cell.length_b   1.000
_cell.length_c   1.000
_cell.angle_alpha   90.00
_cell.angle_beta   90.00
_cell.angle_gamma   90.00
#
_symmetry.space_group_name_H-M   'P 1'
#
loop_
_entity.id
_entity.type
_entity.pdbx_description
1 polymer ?
#
loop_
_entity_poly.entity_id
_entity_poly.type
_entity_poly.pdbx_seq_one_letter_code
_entity_poly.pdbx_strand_id
1 'polypeptide(L)'
;MFFTIPSSHISKIPPWIVVTAVIVVIASYVLSVKHVRYRREMHIEAPFTMGGRELSSMTVKESHDIITQLQELEFPYAFSKARKLALLKAGSIPSMSRLFAVTGQNNKRNAGKRSIDTEILLREVQSKARDSDRYAMSVARMSFLYVHESQTYLSD
;
A
#
# COMPACT_ATOMS: atom_id res chain seq x y z
N MET A 1 -45.51 -2.39 4.35
CA MET A 1 -45.89 -1.98 2.98
C MET A 1 -44.84 -2.56 2.05
N PHE A 2 -45.05 -3.80 1.59
CA PHE A 2 -44.11 -4.54 0.76
C PHE A 2 -44.51 -4.34 -0.70
N PHE A 3 -43.66 -3.66 -1.49
CA PHE A 3 -43.87 -3.52 -2.93
C PHE A 3 -43.60 -4.88 -3.60
N THR A 4 -44.66 -5.58 -4.00
CA THR A 4 -44.58 -6.74 -4.88
C THR A 4 -44.42 -6.24 -6.32
N ILE A 5 -43.23 -6.42 -6.89
CA ILE A 5 -42.95 -6.12 -8.30
C ILE A 5 -43.57 -7.24 -9.16
N PRO A 6 -44.46 -6.94 -10.13
CA PRO A 6 -45.07 -7.95 -10.97
C PRO A 6 -44.03 -8.55 -11.95
N SER A 7 -43.83 -9.86 -11.83
CA SER A 7 -42.86 -10.70 -12.54
C SER A 7 -43.04 -10.81 -14.08
N SER A 8 -44.12 -10.27 -14.65
CA SER A 8 -44.50 -10.52 -16.05
C SER A 8 -43.78 -9.65 -17.11
N HIS A 9 -43.01 -8.63 -16.71
CA HIS A 9 -42.32 -7.72 -17.66
C HIS A 9 -40.82 -8.02 -17.88
N ILE A 10 -40.22 -8.91 -17.08
CA ILE A 10 -38.77 -9.18 -17.14
C ILE A 10 -38.40 -10.13 -18.29
N SER A 11 -39.35 -10.92 -18.80
CA SER A 11 -39.10 -11.97 -19.80
C SER A 11 -38.98 -11.47 -21.26
N LYS A 12 -39.22 -10.19 -21.54
CA LYS A 12 -39.23 -9.63 -22.91
C LYS A 12 -38.18 -8.55 -23.16
N ILE A 13 -37.26 -8.32 -22.22
CA ILE A 13 -36.19 -7.33 -22.42
C ILE A 13 -35.13 -7.99 -23.31
N PRO A 14 -34.88 -7.49 -24.53
CA PRO A 14 -33.89 -8.10 -25.40
C PRO A 14 -32.49 -7.93 -24.77
N PRO A 15 -31.64 -8.95 -24.85
CA PRO A 15 -30.39 -9.01 -24.08
C PRO A 15 -29.41 -7.88 -24.40
N TRP A 16 -29.48 -7.30 -25.61
CA TRP A 16 -28.66 -6.14 -26.00
C TRP A 16 -28.99 -4.87 -25.20
N ILE A 17 -30.22 -4.69 -24.72
CA ILE A 17 -30.59 -3.56 -23.85
C ILE A 17 -29.97 -3.72 -22.46
N VAL A 18 -29.95 -4.94 -21.92
CA VAL A 18 -29.31 -5.21 -20.62
C VAL A 18 -27.80 -5.01 -20.72
N VAL A 19 -27.17 -5.49 -21.78
CA VAL A 19 -25.73 -5.32 -22.01
C VAL A 19 -25.37 -3.83 -22.17
N THR A 20 -26.12 -3.07 -22.96
CA THR A 20 -25.87 -1.62 -23.13
C THR A 20 -26.09 -0.85 -21.83
N ALA A 21 -27.12 -1.17 -21.05
CA ALA A 21 -27.35 -0.56 -19.75
C ALA A 21 -26.19 -0.85 -18.77
N VAL A 22 -25.71 -2.10 -18.72
CA VAL A 22 -24.55 -2.48 -17.90
C VAL A 22 -23.29 -1.73 -18.35
N ILE A 23 -23.05 -1.61 -19.65
CA ILE A 23 -21.91 -0.84 -20.18
C ILE A 23 -22.00 0.63 -19.77
N VAL A 24 -23.18 1.26 -19.87
CA VAL A 24 -23.37 2.67 -19.45
C VAL A 24 -23.16 2.83 -17.94
N VAL A 25 -23.62 1.89 -17.12
CA VAL A 25 -23.38 1.90 -15.67
C VAL A 25 -21.89 1.76 -15.37
N ILE A 26 -21.19 0.83 -16.03
CA ILE A 26 -19.74 0.67 -15.86
C ILE A 26 -18.99 1.93 -16.34
N ALA A 27 -19.34 2.46 -17.51
CA ALA A 27 -18.69 3.64 -18.08
C ALA A 27 -18.90 4.88 -17.18
N SER A 28 -20.13 5.11 -16.71
CA SER A 28 -20.43 6.22 -15.79
C SER A 28 -19.70 6.07 -14.45
N TYR A 29 -19.59 4.86 -13.92
CA TYR A 29 -18.78 4.57 -12.74
C TYR A 29 -17.30 4.89 -12.97
N VAL A 30 -16.70 4.38 -14.05
CA VAL A 30 -15.28 4.60 -14.38
C VAL A 30 -14.99 6.09 -14.61
N LEU A 31 -15.87 6.81 -15.32
CA LEU A 31 -15.73 8.25 -15.54
C LEU A 31 -15.83 9.04 -14.24
N SER A 32 -16.76 8.67 -13.35
CA SER A 32 -16.91 9.31 -12.04
C SER A 32 -15.66 9.12 -11.18
N VAL A 33 -15.15 7.89 -11.10
CA VAL A 33 -13.90 7.59 -10.38
C VAL A 33 -12.72 8.35 -10.98
N LYS A 34 -12.61 8.36 -12.31
CA LYS A 34 -11.57 9.09 -13.04
C LYS A 34 -11.62 10.58 -12.69
N HIS A 35 -12.80 11.19 -12.76
CA HIS A 35 -12.99 12.60 -12.46
C HIS A 35 -12.58 12.96 -11.02
N VAL A 36 -13.04 12.17 -10.02
CA VAL A 36 -12.68 12.41 -8.61
C VAL A 36 -11.17 12.30 -8.40
N ARG A 37 -10.52 11.34 -9.06
CA ARG A 37 -9.07 11.12 -8.96
C ARG A 37 -8.26 12.26 -9.57
N TYR A 38 -8.59 12.73 -10.78
CA TYR A 38 -7.92 13.89 -11.37
C TYR A 38 -8.11 15.15 -10.54
N ARG A 39 -9.27 15.33 -9.90
CA ARG A 39 -9.49 16.46 -8.99
C ARG A 39 -8.52 16.43 -7.79
N ARG A 40 -8.23 15.24 -7.26
CA ARG A 40 -7.30 15.06 -6.14
C ARG A 40 -5.85 15.24 -6.57
N GLU A 41 -5.48 14.71 -7.73
CA GLU A 41 -4.17 14.93 -8.35
C GLU A 41 -3.88 16.43 -8.49
N MET A 42 -4.82 17.18 -9.08
CA MET A 42 -4.70 18.63 -9.20
C MET A 42 -4.54 19.34 -7.83
N HIS A 43 -5.19 18.85 -6.77
CA HIS A 43 -5.05 19.43 -5.43
C HIS A 43 -3.67 19.14 -4.80
N ILE A 44 -3.10 17.96 -5.05
CA ILE A 44 -1.75 17.58 -4.58
C ILE A 44 -0.69 18.36 -5.36
N GLU A 45 -0.90 18.58 -6.65
CA GLU A 45 0.04 19.27 -7.53
C GLU A 45 -0.04 20.80 -7.45
N ALA A 46 -1.20 21.38 -7.14
CA ALA A 46 -1.42 22.83 -7.11
C ALA A 46 -0.32 23.63 -6.36
N PRO A 47 0.19 23.21 -5.19
CA PRO A 47 1.26 23.92 -4.50
C PRO A 47 2.62 23.92 -5.25
N PHE A 48 2.85 22.94 -6.13
CA PHE A 48 4.13 22.73 -6.83
C PHE A 48 4.06 23.18 -8.29
N THR A 49 3.00 22.85 -9.03
CA THR A 49 2.85 23.17 -10.46
C THR A 49 2.33 24.58 -10.70
N MET A 50 1.32 25.02 -9.94
CA MET A 50 0.75 26.38 -10.08
C MET A 50 1.50 27.41 -9.24
N GLY A 51 2.08 27.00 -8.12
CA GLY A 51 2.89 27.85 -7.24
C GLY A 51 4.30 28.14 -7.75
N GLY A 52 4.74 27.51 -8.85
CA GLY A 52 6.09 27.66 -9.41
C GLY A 52 7.21 27.10 -8.52
N ARG A 53 6.87 26.27 -7.54
CA ARG A 53 7.82 25.69 -6.59
C ARG A 53 8.30 24.34 -7.10
N GLU A 54 9.61 24.21 -7.33
CA GLU A 54 10.19 22.94 -7.75
C GLU A 54 9.97 21.83 -6.71
N LEU A 55 9.71 20.62 -7.19
CA LEU A 55 9.58 19.41 -6.35
C LEU A 55 10.84 19.15 -5.51
N SER A 56 12.01 19.64 -5.96
CA SER A 56 13.28 19.58 -5.25
C SER A 56 13.26 20.32 -3.90
N SER A 57 12.41 21.33 -3.76
CA SER A 57 12.29 22.15 -2.55
C SER A 57 11.30 21.58 -1.53
N MET A 58 10.70 20.41 -1.80
CA MET A 58 9.70 19.78 -0.93
C MET A 58 10.29 19.42 0.44
N THR A 59 9.61 19.83 1.51
CA THR A 59 10.01 19.46 2.87
C THR A 59 9.66 18.01 3.17
N VAL A 60 10.35 17.40 4.13
CA VAL A 60 10.08 16.03 4.58
C VAL A 60 8.62 15.87 5.04
N LYS A 61 8.06 16.88 5.71
CA LYS A 61 6.67 16.89 6.17
C LYS A 61 5.67 16.88 5.01
N GLU A 62 5.86 17.75 4.02
CA GLU A 62 5.02 17.79 2.81
C GLU A 62 5.08 16.46 2.04
N SER A 63 6.28 15.88 1.90
CA SER A 63 6.43 14.57 1.25
C SER A 63 5.70 13.45 2.01
N HIS A 64 5.71 13.50 3.35
CA HIS A 64 5.03 12.53 4.18
C HIS A 64 3.51 12.63 4.05
N ASP A 65 2.97 13.84 4.00
CA ASP A 65 1.54 14.07 3.85
C ASP A 65 1.04 13.58 2.48
N ILE A 66 1.80 13.83 1.41
CA ILE A 66 1.48 13.32 0.06
C ILE A 66 1.50 11.79 0.05
N ILE A 67 2.56 11.17 0.58
CA ILE A 67 2.69 9.70 0.63
C ILE A 67 1.55 9.09 1.45
N THR A 68 1.16 9.72 2.57
CA THR A 68 0.08 9.24 3.42
C THR A 68 -1.25 9.27 2.67
N GLN A 69 -1.57 10.37 1.98
CA GLN A 69 -2.76 10.46 1.14
C GLN A 69 -2.78 9.40 0.04
N LEU A 70 -1.65 9.17 -0.64
CA LEU A 70 -1.53 8.14 -1.67
C LEU A 70 -1.72 6.72 -1.11
N GLN A 71 -1.21 6.46 0.09
CA GLN A 71 -1.31 5.16 0.76
C GLN A 71 -2.74 4.87 1.25
N GLU A 72 -3.45 5.86 1.76
CA GLU A 72 -4.76 5.69 2.37
C GLU A 72 -5.91 5.76 1.36
N LEU A 73 -5.82 6.68 0.39
CA LEU A 73 -6.93 7.02 -0.49
C LEU A 73 -6.78 6.47 -1.90
N GLU A 74 -5.59 6.61 -2.50
CA GLU A 74 -5.43 6.32 -3.93
C GLU A 74 -5.01 4.87 -4.20
N PHE A 75 -4.10 4.31 -3.40
CA PHE A 75 -3.46 3.03 -3.70
C PHE A 75 -3.20 2.10 -2.50
N PRO A 76 -4.17 1.88 -1.58
CA PRO A 76 -3.94 1.04 -0.40
C PRO A 76 -3.53 -0.40 -0.77
N TYR A 77 -4.15 -0.95 -1.82
CA TYR A 77 -3.83 -2.29 -2.30
C TYR A 77 -2.49 -2.35 -3.06
N ALA A 78 -2.13 -1.30 -3.80
CA ALA A 78 -0.85 -1.30 -4.51
C ALA A 78 0.32 -1.20 -3.52
N PHE A 79 0.21 -0.35 -2.50
CA PHE A 79 1.23 -0.24 -1.44
C PHE A 79 1.37 -1.52 -0.62
N SER A 80 0.27 -2.22 -0.31
CA SER A 80 0.37 -3.51 0.39
C SER A 80 1.00 -4.60 -0.47
N LYS A 81 0.65 -4.68 -1.76
CA LYS A 81 1.32 -5.59 -2.71
C LYS A 81 2.80 -5.24 -2.87
N ALA A 82 3.13 -3.96 -2.97
CA ALA A 82 4.50 -3.48 -3.08
C ALA A 82 5.33 -3.86 -1.84
N ARG A 83 4.78 -3.72 -0.63
CA ARG A 83 5.44 -4.17 0.62
C ARG A 83 5.75 -5.67 0.59
N LYS A 84 4.80 -6.51 0.18
CA LYS A 84 5.02 -7.97 0.06
C LYS A 84 6.10 -8.30 -0.96
N LEU A 85 6.12 -7.61 -2.10
CA LEU A 85 7.16 -7.78 -3.12
C LEU A 85 8.53 -7.31 -2.62
N ALA A 86 8.58 -6.21 -1.86
CA ALA A 86 9.81 -5.71 -1.26
C ALA A 86 10.40 -6.72 -0.25
N LEU A 87 9.54 -7.36 0.56
CA LEU A 87 9.97 -8.42 1.48
C LEU A 87 10.50 -9.65 0.75
N LEU A 88 9.83 -10.07 -0.33
CA LEU A 88 10.32 -11.16 -1.17
C LEU A 88 11.72 -10.83 -1.72
N LYS A 89 11.89 -9.61 -2.26
CA LYS A 89 13.17 -9.14 -2.79
C LYS A 89 14.25 -9.09 -1.71
N ALA A 90 13.93 -8.61 -0.50
CA ALA A 90 14.86 -8.59 0.63
C ALA A 90 15.32 -10.00 1.02
N GLY A 91 14.40 -10.98 1.03
CA GLY A 91 14.72 -12.39 1.28
C GLY A 91 15.57 -13.04 0.18
N SER A 92 15.56 -12.50 -1.05
CA SER A 92 16.39 -12.96 -2.15
C SER A 92 17.82 -12.41 -2.15
N ILE A 93 18.14 -11.45 -1.29
CA ILE A 93 19.51 -10.92 -1.18
C ILE A 93 20.38 -12.00 -0.51
N PRO A 94 21.50 -12.44 -1.12
CA PRO A 94 22.28 -13.56 -0.61
C PRO A 94 22.74 -13.42 0.85
N SER A 95 23.09 -12.21 1.29
CA SER A 95 23.48 -11.95 2.67
C SER A 95 22.33 -12.17 3.66
N MET A 96 21.13 -11.67 3.35
CA MET A 96 19.94 -11.81 4.19
C MET A 96 19.40 -13.24 4.17
N SER A 97 19.38 -13.88 3.00
CA SER A 97 18.94 -15.28 2.90
C SER A 97 19.87 -16.21 3.68
N ARG A 98 21.19 -15.97 3.65
CA ARG A 98 22.17 -16.74 4.42
C ARG A 98 22.02 -16.49 5.92
N LEU A 99 21.85 -15.24 6.34
CA LEU A 99 21.57 -14.88 7.73
C LEU A 99 20.35 -15.64 8.27
N PHE A 100 19.25 -15.69 7.51
CA PHE A 100 18.04 -16.41 7.92
C PHE A 100 18.19 -17.94 7.91
N ALA A 101 19.07 -18.47 7.06
CA ALA A 101 19.41 -19.88 7.06
C ALA A 101 20.23 -20.27 8.30
N VAL A 102 21.27 -19.49 8.63
CA VAL A 102 22.15 -19.74 9.78
C VAL A 102 21.40 -19.55 11.10
N THR A 103 20.63 -18.47 11.24
CA THR A 103 19.84 -18.19 12.45
C THR A 103 18.61 -19.10 12.64
N GLY A 104 18.37 -20.07 11.74
CA GLY A 104 17.22 -20.97 11.79
C GLY A 104 15.85 -20.30 11.58
N GLN A 105 15.85 -19.05 11.13
CA GLN A 105 14.66 -18.21 10.95
C GLN A 105 13.91 -18.54 9.64
N ASN A 106 14.60 -19.13 8.66
CA ASN A 106 14.03 -19.56 7.38
C ASN A 106 13.37 -20.95 7.45
N ASN A 107 12.46 -21.16 8.40
CA ASN A 107 11.69 -22.41 8.51
C ASN A 107 10.20 -22.15 8.22
N LYS A 108 9.45 -23.21 7.85
CA LYS A 108 8.03 -23.10 7.48
C LYS A 108 7.14 -22.52 8.60
N ARG A 109 7.56 -22.64 9.86
CA ARG A 109 6.83 -22.15 11.05
C ARG A 109 7.10 -20.67 11.35
N ASN A 110 8.29 -20.17 11.04
CA ASN A 110 8.78 -18.85 11.43
C ASN A 110 8.84 -17.87 10.26
N ALA A 111 9.11 -18.33 9.04
CA ALA A 111 9.25 -17.48 7.86
C ALA A 111 7.99 -16.63 7.58
N GLY A 112 6.80 -17.22 7.74
CA GLY A 112 5.53 -16.50 7.57
C GLY A 112 5.25 -15.50 8.69
N LYS A 113 5.61 -15.81 9.93
CA LYS A 113 5.46 -14.87 11.06
C LYS A 113 6.39 -13.68 10.88
N ARG A 114 7.65 -13.96 10.53
CA ARG A 114 8.69 -12.96 10.29
C ARG A 114 8.34 -12.04 9.13
N SER A 115 7.77 -12.56 8.04
CA SER A 115 7.36 -11.70 6.91
C SER A 115 6.24 -10.73 7.32
N ILE A 116 5.28 -11.18 8.14
CA ILE A 116 4.22 -10.33 8.68
C ILE A 116 4.79 -9.29 9.66
N ASP A 117 5.65 -9.71 10.59
CA ASP A 117 6.27 -8.80 11.57
C ASP A 117 7.10 -7.72 10.87
N THR A 118 7.84 -8.11 9.83
CA THR A 118 8.62 -7.17 9.02
C THR A 118 7.70 -6.25 8.20
N GLU A 119 6.58 -6.75 7.68
CA GLU A 119 5.58 -5.91 7.00
C GLU A 119 5.02 -4.84 7.94
N ILE A 120 4.72 -5.20 9.19
CA ILE A 120 4.20 -4.28 10.21
C ILE A 120 5.25 -3.22 10.55
N LEU A 121 6.49 -3.61 10.82
CA LEU A 121 7.58 -2.67 11.12
C LEU A 121 7.81 -1.69 9.95
N LEU A 122 7.86 -2.20 8.71
CA LEU A 122 7.99 -1.35 7.52
C LEU A 122 6.81 -0.39 7.38
N ARG A 123 5.59 -0.85 7.65
CA ARG A 123 4.40 0.01 7.64
C ARG A 123 4.49 1.10 8.70
N GLU A 124 4.96 0.79 9.92
CA GLU A 124 5.11 1.79 10.97
C GLU A 124 6.14 2.86 10.60
N VAL A 125 7.29 2.46 10.05
CA VAL A 125 8.33 3.39 9.59
C VAL A 125 7.85 4.26 8.42
N GLN A 126 7.00 3.74 7.54
CA GLN A 126 6.47 4.47 6.37
C GLN A 126 5.29 5.39 6.71
N SER A 127 4.43 4.99 7.64
CA SER A 127 3.16 5.68 7.95
C SER A 127 3.27 6.72 9.06
N LYS A 128 4.40 6.78 9.77
CA LYS A 128 4.59 7.72 10.87
C LYS A 128 5.50 8.87 10.45
N ALA A 129 5.15 10.07 10.89
CA ALA A 129 5.97 11.24 10.71
C ALA A 129 7.36 10.98 11.31
N ARG A 130 8.39 11.47 10.62
CA ARG A 130 9.79 11.23 10.99
C ARG A 130 10.15 11.78 12.38
N ASP A 131 9.43 12.81 12.80
CA ASP A 131 9.61 13.48 14.10
C ASP A 131 8.85 12.80 15.24
N SER A 132 8.12 11.71 14.96
CA SER A 132 7.34 11.01 15.98
C SER A 132 8.17 9.98 16.74
N ASP A 133 7.93 9.86 18.04
CA ASP A 133 8.52 8.81 18.89
C ASP A 133 8.26 7.41 18.33
N ARG A 134 7.11 7.22 17.68
CA ARG A 134 6.74 5.94 17.08
C ARG A 134 7.65 5.58 15.91
N TYR A 135 8.01 6.55 15.05
CA TYR A 135 8.99 6.33 14.00
C TYR A 135 10.35 5.93 14.60
N ALA A 136 10.83 6.68 15.59
CA ALA A 136 12.10 6.40 16.25
C ALA A 136 12.12 5.00 16.89
N MET A 137 11.03 4.62 17.57
CA MET A 137 10.86 3.30 18.19
C MET A 137 10.86 2.17 17.15
N SER A 138 10.14 2.32 16.04
CA SER A 138 10.09 1.30 14.98
C SER A 138 11.46 1.12 14.30
N VAL A 139 12.20 2.20 14.09
CA VAL A 139 13.59 2.14 13.58
C VAL A 139 14.51 1.45 14.60
N ALA A 140 14.43 1.82 15.87
CA ALA A 140 15.23 1.21 16.94
C ALA A 140 14.97 -0.30 17.06
N ARG A 141 13.70 -0.75 16.95
CA ARG A 141 13.33 -2.17 16.92
C ARG A 141 13.96 -2.90 15.74
N MET A 142 13.93 -2.29 14.55
CA MET A 142 14.52 -2.89 13.35
C MET A 142 16.04 -3.02 13.48
N SER A 143 16.71 -1.98 14.00
CA SER A 143 18.15 -2.01 14.27
C SER A 143 18.52 -3.04 15.34
N PHE A 144 17.73 -3.15 16.41
CA PHE A 144 17.97 -4.13 17.48
C PHE A 144 17.92 -5.57 16.95
N LEU A 145 16.88 -5.90 16.16
CA LEU A 145 16.75 -7.24 15.54
C LEU A 145 17.93 -7.55 14.61
N TYR A 146 18.33 -6.58 13.79
CA TYR A 146 19.47 -6.76 12.88
C TYR A 146 20.78 -7.02 13.63
N VAL A 147 21.08 -6.22 14.66
CA VAL A 147 22.30 -6.39 15.45
C VAL A 147 22.29 -7.75 16.16
N HIS A 148 21.17 -8.12 16.77
CA HIS A 148 21.05 -9.41 17.47
C HIS A 148 21.32 -10.60 16.53
N GLU A 149 20.71 -10.62 15.35
CA GLU A 149 20.93 -11.71 14.38
C GLU A 149 22.33 -11.71 13.79
N SER A 150 22.92 -10.52 13.58
CA SER A 150 24.29 -10.40 13.10
C SER A 150 25.31 -10.96 14.10
N GLN A 151 25.06 -10.82 15.40
CA GLN A 151 25.90 -11.41 16.44
C GLN A 151 25.82 -12.94 16.42
N THR A 152 24.63 -13.50 16.29
CA THR A 152 24.45 -14.96 16.17
C THR A 152 25.15 -15.52 14.93
N TYR A 153 25.13 -14.80 13.81
CA TYR A 153 25.84 -15.20 12.60
C TYR A 153 27.37 -15.21 12.75
N LEU A 154 27.93 -14.34 13.60
CA LEU A 154 29.39 -14.27 13.82
C LEU A 154 29.88 -15.30 14.85
N SER A 155 28.98 -15.91 15.63
CA SER A 155 29.32 -16.92 16.64
C SER A 155 29.30 -18.36 16.14
N ASP A 156 28.78 -18.60 14.93
CA ASP A 156 28.73 -19.90 14.24
C ASP A 156 29.79 -19.98 13.11
#